data_AF-A0A7C6XU33-F1
#
_entry.id   AF-A0A7C6XU33-F1
#
_cell.length_a   1.000
_cell.length_b   1.000
_cell.length_c   1.000
_cell.angle_alpha   90.00
_cell.angle_beta   90.00
_cell.angle_gamma   90.00
#
_symmetry.space_group_name_H-M   'P 1'
#
loop_
_entity.id
_entity.type
_entity.pdbx_description
1 polymer ?
#
loop_
_entity_poly.entity_id
_entity_poly.type
_entity_poly.pdbx_seq_one_letter_code
_entity_poly.pdbx_strand_id
1 'polypeptide(L)'
;AVFASLVALFIKMGLKDISSNVGTLVRTIIVFIFAVTIVLIKKDYKGVAKVPKKTWLVLTLSGIATGGAWLLEYWAFSMQGVNPVAVNSIGKLSILLTMAFSFFFLKEKFSKKSLLGLFFLVIGIVIIIVFSL
;
A
#
# COMPACT_ATOMS: atom_id res chain seq x y z
N ALA A 1 -12.49 -0.68 -0.36
CA ALA A 1 -12.68 -0.41 -1.81
C ALA A 1 -12.89 1.08 -2.09
N VAL A 2 -13.93 1.70 -1.50
CA VAL A 2 -14.28 3.11 -1.76
C VAL A 2 -13.15 4.12 -1.51
N PHE A 3 -12.47 4.05 -0.35
CA PHE A 3 -11.35 4.97 -0.08
C PHE A 3 -10.17 4.80 -1.04
N ALA A 4 -9.89 3.57 -1.47
CA ALA A 4 -8.80 3.31 -2.41
C ALA A 4 -9.10 3.93 -3.80
N SER A 5 -10.35 3.85 -4.27
CA SER A 5 -10.74 4.52 -5.53
C SER A 5 -10.72 6.05 -5.41
N LEU A 6 -11.15 6.61 -4.28
CA LEU A 6 -11.07 8.06 -4.03
C LEU A 6 -9.62 8.54 -3.98
N VAL A 7 -8.74 7.78 -3.33
CA VAL A 7 -7.30 8.07 -3.28
C VAL A 7 -6.73 8.14 -4.70
N ALA A 8 -6.98 7.14 -5.56
CA ALA A 8 -6.50 7.16 -6.95
C ALA A 8 -6.99 8.38 -7.74
N LEU A 9 -8.26 8.79 -7.54
CA LEU A 9 -8.83 9.99 -8.17
C LEU A 9 -8.14 11.27 -7.68
N PHE A 10 -8.04 11.47 -6.35
CA PHE A 10 -7.43 12.66 -5.77
C PHE A 10 -5.94 12.77 -6.06
N ILE A 11 -5.22 11.65 -6.16
CA ILE A 11 -3.81 11.62 -6.58
C ILE A 11 -3.67 12.16 -7.99
N LYS A 12 -4.48 11.67 -8.93
CA LYS A 12 -4.42 12.12 -10.33
C LYS A 12 -4.79 13.60 -10.48
N MET A 13 -5.74 14.09 -9.68
CA MET A 13 -6.13 15.50 -9.67
C MET A 13 -5.09 16.40 -8.99
N GLY A 14 -4.51 15.96 -7.88
CA GLY A 14 -3.68 16.79 -7.02
C GLY A 14 -2.18 16.78 -7.35
N LEU A 15 -1.63 15.67 -7.86
CA LEU A 15 -0.20 15.57 -8.20
C LEU A 15 0.16 16.11 -9.58
N LYS A 16 -0.82 16.59 -10.35
CA LYS A 16 -0.57 17.13 -11.69
C LYS A 16 0.30 18.39 -11.65
N ASP A 17 0.18 19.17 -10.57
CA ASP A 17 0.78 20.51 -10.46
C ASP A 17 1.82 20.64 -9.33
N ILE A 18 2.09 19.56 -8.56
CA ILE A 18 3.06 19.55 -7.45
C ILE A 18 3.96 18.31 -7.49
N SER A 19 5.12 18.38 -6.84
CA SER A 19 6.00 17.21 -6.71
C SER A 19 5.34 16.08 -5.89
N SER A 20 5.58 14.83 -6.29
CA SER A 20 5.10 13.62 -5.60
C SER A 20 5.50 13.58 -4.12
N ASN A 21 6.69 14.07 -3.80
CA ASN A 21 7.21 14.14 -2.43
C ASN A 21 6.38 15.08 -1.54
N VAL A 22 5.98 16.25 -2.06
CA VAL A 22 5.14 17.21 -1.32
C VAL A 22 3.75 16.64 -1.08
N GLY A 23 3.14 16.02 -2.09
CA GLY A 23 1.85 15.35 -1.93
C GLY A 23 1.90 14.20 -0.91
N THR A 24 2.99 13.42 -0.91
CA THR A 24 3.23 12.34 0.06
C THR A 24 3.36 12.89 1.49
N LEU A 25 4.06 14.00 1.68
CA LEU A 25 4.21 14.66 2.98
C LEU A 25 2.85 15.11 3.53
N VAL A 26 2.05 15.82 2.73
CA VAL A 26 0.72 16.29 3.14
C VAL A 26 -0.18 15.12 3.51
N ARG A 27 -0.22 14.06 2.68
CA ARG A 27 -0.99 12.85 2.97
C ARG A 27 -0.55 12.21 4.30
N THR A 28 0.75 12.13 4.54
CA THR A 28 1.31 11.52 5.76
C THR A 28 0.92 12.32 7.00
N ILE A 29 0.95 13.66 6.94
CA ILE A 29 0.50 14.52 8.04
C ILE A 29 -0.98 14.30 8.34
N ILE A 30 -1.83 14.25 7.31
CA ILE A 30 -3.27 14.02 7.50
C ILE A 30 -3.51 12.64 8.15
N VAL A 31 -2.87 11.59 7.64
CA VAL A 31 -2.98 10.24 8.21
C VAL A 31 -2.47 10.19 9.65
N PHE A 32 -1.38 10.88 9.96
CA PHE A 32 -0.84 10.99 11.31
C PHE A 32 -1.85 11.63 12.28
N ILE A 33 -2.48 12.74 11.89
CA ILE A 33 -3.51 13.40 12.71
C ILE A 33 -4.68 12.45 12.98
N PHE A 34 -5.17 11.74 11.96
CA PHE A 34 -6.23 10.73 12.13
C PHE A 34 -5.81 9.60 13.09
N ALA A 35 -4.60 9.06 12.93
CA ALA A 35 -4.09 7.98 13.77
C ALA A 35 -3.96 8.42 15.24
N VAL A 36 -3.39 9.59 15.50
CA VAL A 36 -3.27 10.15 16.85
C VAL A 36 -4.64 10.37 17.48
N THR A 37 -5.58 10.95 16.73
CA THR A 37 -6.95 11.19 17.21
C THR A 37 -7.65 9.91 17.65
N ILE A 38 -7.53 8.83 16.87
CA ILE A 38 -8.10 7.53 17.20
C ILE A 38 -7.49 6.97 18.50
N VAL A 39 -6.16 7.01 18.62
CA VAL A 39 -5.45 6.51 19.81
C VAL A 39 -5.83 7.30 21.07
N LEU A 40 -6.03 8.61 20.95
CA LEU A 40 -6.47 9.47 22.06
C LEU A 40 -7.90 9.14 22.48
N ILE A 41 -8.85 9.05 21.53
CA ILE A 41 -10.25 8.72 21.80
C ILE A 41 -10.38 7.35 22.46
N LYS A 42 -9.66 6.34 21.93
CA LYS A 42 -9.69 4.97 22.47
C LYS A 42 -8.89 4.79 23.75
N LYS A 43 -8.06 5.77 24.12
CA LYS A 43 -7.11 5.71 25.24
C LYS A 43 -6.08 4.59 25.11
N ASP A 44 -5.79 4.14 23.89
CA ASP A 44 -4.83 3.06 23.59
C ASP A 44 -3.39 3.46 23.95
N TYR A 45 -3.11 4.76 24.10
CA TYR A 45 -1.82 5.28 24.54
C TYR A 45 -1.35 4.70 25.89
N LYS A 46 -2.29 4.25 26.75
CA LYS A 46 -1.96 3.59 28.03
C LYS A 46 -1.32 2.22 27.86
N GLY A 47 -1.55 1.55 26.73
CA GLY A 47 -0.97 0.24 26.42
C GLY A 47 0.44 0.31 25.82
N VAL A 48 0.88 1.49 25.40
CA VAL A 48 2.12 1.71 24.63
C VAL A 48 3.37 1.23 25.40
N ALA A 49 3.41 1.43 26.71
CA ALA A 49 4.52 0.99 27.56
C ALA A 49 4.64 -0.54 27.66
N LYS A 50 3.57 -1.29 27.36
CA LYS A 50 3.57 -2.76 27.37
C LYS A 50 3.99 -3.36 26.03
N VAL A 51 4.20 -2.53 25.00
CA VAL A 51 4.58 -3.00 23.66
C VAL A 51 6.04 -3.47 23.67
N PRO A 52 6.34 -4.72 23.27
CA PRO A 52 7.70 -5.23 23.23
C PRO A 52 8.63 -4.42 22.32
N LYS A 53 9.90 -4.24 22.71
CA LYS A 53 10.91 -3.53 21.89
C LYS A 53 11.07 -4.11 20.48
N LYS A 54 10.97 -5.43 20.33
CA LYS A 54 10.99 -6.10 19.02
C LYS A 54 9.84 -5.65 18.12
N THR A 55 8.66 -5.44 18.69
CA THR A 55 7.48 -4.96 17.95
C THR A 55 7.71 -3.55 17.41
N TRP A 56 8.33 -2.66 18.20
CA TRP A 56 8.71 -1.34 17.72
C TRP A 56 9.64 -1.39 16.51
N LEU A 57 10.66 -2.25 16.53
CA LEU A 57 11.57 -2.41 15.39
C LEU A 57 10.82 -2.90 14.14
N VAL A 58 9.97 -3.91 14.28
CA VAL A 58 9.17 -4.45 13.16
C VAL A 58 8.21 -3.40 12.60
N LEU A 59 7.54 -2.62 13.47
CA LEU A 59 6.65 -1.54 13.05
C LEU A 59 7.40 -0.41 12.35
N THR A 60 8.59 -0.03 12.83
CA THR A 60 9.42 0.97 12.18
C THR A 60 9.87 0.51 10.79
N LEU A 61 10.36 -0.73 10.66
CA LEU A 61 10.73 -1.30 9.37
C LEU A 61 9.53 -1.38 8.42
N SER A 62 8.35 -1.75 8.92
CA SER A 62 7.09 -1.73 8.15
C SER A 62 6.72 -0.32 7.70
N GLY A 63 6.92 0.70 8.55
CA GLY A 63 6.67 2.10 8.22
C GLY A 63 7.59 2.60 7.11
N ILE A 64 8.89 2.28 7.19
CA ILE A 64 9.88 2.60 6.15
C ILE A 64 9.50 1.91 4.83
N ALA A 65 9.15 0.62 4.86
CA ALA A 65 8.72 -0.11 3.67
C ALA A 65 7.45 0.52 3.05
N THR A 66 6.48 0.94 3.86
CA THR A 66 5.25 1.60 3.40
C THR A 66 5.55 2.96 2.76
N GLY A 67 6.36 3.79 3.42
CA GLY A 67 6.77 5.09 2.89
C GLY A 67 7.55 4.95 1.57
N GLY A 68 8.48 4.00 1.50
CA GLY A 68 9.22 3.68 0.28
C GLY A 68 8.32 3.24 -0.87
N ALA A 69 7.36 2.35 -0.60
CA ALA A 69 6.39 1.89 -1.60
C ALA A 69 5.55 3.05 -2.15
N TRP A 70 5.05 3.95 -1.28
CA TRP A 70 4.28 5.11 -1.71
C TRP A 70 5.10 6.06 -2.57
N LEU A 71 6.33 6.39 -2.18
CA LEU A 71 7.19 7.29 -2.96
C LEU A 71 7.43 6.76 -4.38
N LEU A 72 7.69 5.45 -4.52
CA LEU A 72 7.87 4.80 -5.82
C LEU A 72 6.57 4.79 -6.65
N GLU A 73 5.44 4.49 -6.01
CA GLU A 73 4.12 4.49 -6.66
C GLU A 73 3.73 5.89 -7.15
N TYR A 74 3.96 6.91 -6.32
CA TYR A 74 3.70 8.30 -6.69
C TYR A 74 4.63 8.81 -7.77
N TRP A 75 5.88 8.39 -7.74
CA TRP A 75 6.80 8.67 -8.83
C TRP A 75 6.30 8.04 -10.14
N ALA A 76 5.84 6.79 -10.13
CA ALA A 76 5.25 6.14 -11.32
C ALA A 76 4.00 6.88 -11.82
N PHE A 77 3.13 7.38 -10.92
CA PHE A 77 1.98 8.20 -11.31
C PHE A 77 2.34 9.57 -11.86
N SER A 78 3.51 10.13 -11.51
CA SER A 78 3.95 11.45 -11.98
C SER A 78 4.55 11.45 -13.39
N MET A 79 4.84 10.28 -13.96
CA MET A 79 5.40 10.16 -15.30
C MET A 79 4.36 10.52 -16.38
N GLN A 80 4.79 11.29 -17.39
CA GLN A 80 3.92 11.64 -18.52
C GLN A 80 3.61 10.41 -19.38
N GLY A 81 2.37 10.32 -19.86
CA GLY A 81 1.91 9.22 -20.73
C GLY A 81 1.59 7.91 -20.01
N VAL A 82 1.75 7.82 -18.69
CA VAL A 82 1.48 6.59 -17.93
C VAL A 82 -0.01 6.45 -17.62
N ASN A 83 -0.59 5.28 -17.94
CA ASN A 83 -1.97 4.95 -17.60
C ASN A 83 -2.10 4.62 -16.10
N PRO A 84 -2.90 5.37 -15.32
CA PRO A 84 -3.10 5.09 -13.90
C PRO A 84 -3.69 3.71 -13.62
N VAL A 85 -4.42 3.12 -14.56
CA VAL A 85 -4.98 1.76 -14.45
C VAL A 85 -3.85 0.73 -14.47
N ALA A 86 -2.84 0.91 -15.33
CA ALA A 86 -1.69 0.02 -15.40
C ALA A 86 -0.86 0.09 -14.10
N VAL A 87 -0.56 1.29 -13.60
CA VAL A 87 0.20 1.48 -12.34
C VAL A 87 -0.51 0.83 -11.15
N ASN A 88 -1.82 1.09 -10.97
CA ASN A 88 -2.60 0.47 -9.90
C ASN A 88 -2.67 -1.06 -10.03
N SER A 89 -2.71 -1.58 -11.25
CA SER A 89 -2.78 -3.02 -11.51
C SER A 89 -1.45 -3.71 -11.20
N ILE A 90 -0.33 -3.08 -11.54
CA ILE A 90 1.01 -3.56 -11.17
C ILE A 90 1.15 -3.60 -9.64
N GLY A 91 0.68 -2.57 -8.92
CA GLY A 91 0.70 -2.56 -7.45
C GLY A 91 -0.01 -3.74 -6.80
N LYS A 92 -1.06 -4.28 -7.45
CA LYS A 92 -1.79 -5.46 -6.96
C LYS A 92 -1.01 -6.77 -7.10
N LEU A 93 0.03 -6.83 -7.94
CA LEU A 93 0.92 -7.99 -8.01
C LEU A 93 1.76 -8.18 -6.73
N SER A 94 1.81 -7.18 -5.84
CA SER A 94 2.42 -7.31 -4.50
C SER A 94 1.85 -8.48 -3.68
N ILE A 95 0.64 -8.95 -4.00
CA ILE A 95 0.06 -10.13 -3.35
C ILE A 95 0.87 -11.40 -3.62
N LEU A 96 1.54 -11.51 -4.77
CA LEU A 96 2.43 -12.63 -5.09
C LEU A 96 3.64 -12.64 -4.17
N LEU A 97 4.29 -11.49 -4.01
CA LEU A 97 5.41 -11.33 -3.09
C LEU A 97 4.99 -11.55 -1.65
N THR A 98 3.81 -11.05 -1.27
CA THR A 98 3.25 -11.24 0.07
C THR A 98 3.01 -12.72 0.38
N MET A 99 2.43 -13.47 -0.56
CA MET A 99 2.22 -14.91 -0.39
C MET A 99 3.55 -15.67 -0.37
N ALA A 100 4.51 -15.30 -1.21
CA ALA A 100 5.85 -15.89 -1.18
C ALA A 100 6.54 -15.64 0.17
N PHE A 101 6.55 -14.40 0.66
CA PHE A 101 7.12 -14.08 1.97
C PHE A 101 6.38 -14.78 3.12
N SER A 102 5.06 -14.88 3.04
CA SER A 102 4.26 -15.59 4.06
C SER A 102 4.56 -17.09 4.07
N PHE A 103 4.80 -17.68 2.90
CA PHE A 103 5.25 -19.07 2.79
C PHE A 103 6.66 -19.27 3.38
N PHE A 104 7.63 -18.43 2.99
CA PHE A 104 9.04 -18.62 3.40
C PHE A 104 9.33 -18.18 4.84
N PHE A 105 8.81 -17.04 5.28
CA PHE A 105 9.12 -16.45 6.58
C PHE A 105 8.11 -16.82 7.67
N LEU A 106 6.81 -16.87 7.33
CA LEU A 106 5.74 -17.19 8.29
C LEU A 106 5.34 -18.67 8.26
N LYS A 107 5.86 -19.46 7.30
CA LYS A 107 5.54 -20.89 7.10
C LYS A 107 4.03 -21.16 6.96
N GLU A 108 3.30 -20.19 6.43
CA GLU A 108 1.87 -20.33 6.20
C GLU A 108 1.59 -21.34 5.08
N LYS A 109 0.58 -22.19 5.29
CA LYS A 109 0.14 -23.17 4.29
C LYS A 109 -1.01 -22.61 3.47
N PHE A 110 -0.80 -22.50 2.16
CA PHE A 110 -1.85 -22.10 1.23
C PHE A 110 -2.62 -23.32 0.71
N SER A 111 -3.95 -23.24 0.72
CA SER A 111 -4.79 -24.28 0.14
C SER A 111 -4.74 -24.25 -1.39
N LYS A 112 -5.00 -25.39 -2.04
CA LYS A 112 -5.13 -25.47 -3.51
C LYS A 112 -6.17 -24.49 -4.07
N LYS A 113 -7.27 -24.26 -3.32
CA LYS A 113 -8.32 -23.30 -3.68
C LYS A 113 -7.80 -21.85 -3.66
N SER A 114 -7.00 -21.50 -2.65
CA SER A 114 -6.38 -20.17 -2.55
C SER A 114 -5.40 -19.91 -3.68
N LEU A 115 -4.60 -20.92 -4.05
CA LEU A 115 -3.66 -20.82 -5.17
C LEU A 115 -4.37 -20.69 -6.51
N LEU A 116 -5.48 -21.40 -6.70
CA LEU A 116 -6.31 -21.27 -7.89
C LEU A 116 -6.94 -19.86 -7.99
N GLY A 117 -7.44 -19.33 -6.88
CA GLY A 117 -7.94 -17.94 -6.83
C GLY A 117 -6.86 -16.91 -7.16
N LEU A 118 -5.65 -17.10 -6.63
CA LEU A 118 -4.49 -16.27 -6.97
C LEU A 118 -4.18 -16.34 -8.47
N PHE A 119 -4.19 -17.53 -9.07
CA PHE A 119 -3.94 -17.72 -10.50
C PHE A 119 -4.91 -16.91 -11.37
N PHE A 120 -6.21 -16.99 -11.08
CA PHE A 120 -7.22 -16.19 -11.78
C PHE A 120 -7.03 -14.68 -11.57
N LEU A 121 -6.67 -14.26 -10.37
CA LEU A 121 -6.39 -12.85 -10.06
C LEU A 121 -5.19 -12.34 -10.87
N VAL A 122 -4.11 -13.12 -10.97
CA VAL A 122 -2.92 -12.75 -11.76
C VAL A 122 -3.27 -12.62 -13.24
N ILE A 123 -4.01 -13.59 -13.81
CA ILE A 123 -4.47 -13.52 -15.20
C ILE A 123 -5.27 -12.24 -15.44
N GLY A 124 -6.25 -11.94 -14.56
CA GLY A 124 -7.06 -10.73 -14.69
C GLY A 124 -6.23 -9.45 -14.63
N ILE A 125 -5.23 -9.38 -13.74
CA ILE A 125 -4.32 -8.23 -13.65
C ILE A 125 -3.49 -8.08 -14.93
N VAL A 126 -2.90 -9.17 -15.43
CA VAL A 126 -2.06 -9.14 -16.65
C VAL A 126 -2.89 -8.68 -17.85
N ILE A 127 -4.09 -9.21 -18.01
CA ILE A 127 -5.03 -8.79 -19.07
C ILE A 127 -5.28 -7.28 -18.97
N ILE A 128 -5.62 -6.75 -17.79
CA ILE A 128 -5.86 -5.32 -17.59
C ILE A 128 -4.63 -4.50 -17.96
N ILE A 129 -3.43 -4.92 -17.55
CA ILE A 129 -2.18 -4.21 -17.86
C ILE A 129 -1.96 -4.16 -19.37
N VAL A 130 -2.09 -5.30 -20.08
CA VAL A 130 -1.89 -5.37 -21.54
C VAL A 130 -2.88 -4.47 -22.29
N PHE A 131 -4.14 -4.41 -21.86
CA PHE A 131 -5.15 -3.54 -22.49
C PHE A 131 -5.06 -2.06 -22.04
N SER A 132 -4.27 -1.74 -21.02
CA SER A 132 -4.12 -0.38 -20.48
C SER A 132 -2.83 0.31 -20.94
N LEU A 133 -1.89 -0.42 -21.52
CA LEU A 133 -0.67 0.09 -22.16
C LEU A 133 -1.00 0.59 -23.58
#